data_AF-A0A259LYE6-F1
#
_entry.id   AF-A0A259LYE6-F1
#
_cell.length_a   1.000
_cell.length_b   1.000
_cell.length_c   1.000
_cell.angle_alpha   90.00
_cell.angle_beta   90.00
_cell.angle_gamma   90.00
#
_symmetry.space_group_name_H-M   'P 1'
#
loop_
_entity.id
_entity.type
_entity.pdbx_description
1 polymer ?
#
loop_
_entity_poly.entity_id
_entity_poly.type
_entity_poly.pdbx_seq_one_letter_code
_entity_poly.pdbx_strand_id
1 'polypeptide(L)'
;LEEGTVGERLAFLAAQPEQVYPDTEEGRAALIGRILTHADRAEAALASQFDIAPAEKAGLRAAPPEFAGFLPPAAYLPRALNGHRPARVEINAQRLADWPDFSLAVLAFHELVPGHHLESSAAREAELPLARQMVWNVAYGEGWASYAETLADELGLYSEDPLSRIGYLQSMLLRAAALVADTGIHSERWTRDQAIAYLAETTGLSLEKSADEIDRYTVRPGYAAAYWIGRERILDLRERAIRVLGPKFDPKAFHRVILMGGPRPLSMVEEDVTRWYTAQVQN
;
A
#
# COMPACT_ATOMS: atom_id res chain seq x y z
N LEU A 1 16.72 -21.77 -1.91
CA LEU A 1 15.26 -21.49 -1.73
C LEU A 1 14.40 -22.49 -2.53
N GLU A 2 14.81 -23.77 -2.64
CA GLU A 2 14.13 -24.75 -3.51
C GLU A 2 13.26 -25.75 -2.74
N GLU A 3 13.50 -25.91 -1.45
CA GLU A 3 12.74 -26.81 -0.57
C GLU A 3 11.82 -26.02 0.38
N GLY A 4 10.75 -26.68 0.83
CA GLY A 4 9.75 -26.10 1.74
C GLY A 4 8.62 -25.36 1.03
N THR A 5 7.60 -25.02 1.82
CA THR A 5 6.47 -24.17 1.44
C THR A 5 6.95 -22.76 1.07
N VAL A 6 6.06 -21.95 0.48
CA VAL A 6 6.36 -20.54 0.22
C VAL A 6 6.60 -19.78 1.53
N GLY A 7 5.77 -19.99 2.55
CA GLY A 7 5.91 -19.35 3.86
C GLY A 7 7.24 -19.67 4.54
N GLU A 8 7.67 -20.94 4.55
CA GLU A 8 8.96 -21.33 5.13
C GLU A 8 10.14 -20.66 4.43
N ARG A 9 10.09 -20.56 3.10
CA ARG A 9 11.15 -19.90 2.32
C ARG A 9 11.19 -18.40 2.54
N LEU A 10 10.02 -17.75 2.69
CA LEU A 10 9.92 -16.33 3.02
C LEU A 10 10.45 -16.05 4.43
N ALA A 11 10.08 -16.88 5.41
CA ALA A 11 10.59 -16.78 6.78
C ALA A 11 12.11 -16.96 6.84
N PHE A 12 12.64 -17.96 6.12
CA PHE A 12 14.09 -18.17 5.99
C PHE A 12 14.79 -16.95 5.36
N LEU A 13 14.22 -16.38 4.29
CA LEU A 13 14.78 -15.20 3.64
C LEU A 13 14.78 -13.98 4.59
N ALA A 14 13.68 -13.73 5.30
CA ALA A 14 13.57 -12.61 6.23
C ALA A 14 14.56 -12.69 7.39
N ALA A 15 15.01 -13.89 7.76
CA ALA A 15 15.98 -14.12 8.82
C ALA A 15 17.45 -14.00 8.37
N GLN A 16 17.74 -13.78 7.08
CA GLN A 16 19.12 -13.66 6.62
C GLN A 16 19.79 -12.38 7.18
N PRO A 17 21.08 -12.42 7.55
CA PRO A 17 21.77 -11.27 8.17
C PRO A 17 21.70 -9.98 7.34
N GLU A 18 21.73 -10.07 6.01
CA GLU A 18 21.61 -8.93 5.11
C GLU A 18 20.20 -8.33 5.04
N GLN A 19 19.20 -9.02 5.56
CA GLN A 19 17.81 -8.54 5.61
C GLN A 19 17.49 -7.85 6.95
N VAL A 20 18.30 -8.06 7.99
CA VAL A 20 17.99 -7.61 9.34
C VAL A 20 18.80 -6.35 9.68
N TYR A 21 18.08 -5.30 10.06
CA TYR A 21 18.68 -4.09 10.62
C TYR A 21 18.88 -4.26 12.13
N PRO A 22 20.02 -3.81 12.71
CA PRO A 22 20.24 -3.89 14.14
C PRO A 22 19.32 -2.93 14.89
N ASP A 23 18.75 -3.32 16.03
CA ASP A 23 17.86 -2.50 16.87
C ASP A 23 18.62 -1.34 17.59
N THR A 24 19.25 -0.47 16.81
CA THR A 24 19.96 0.74 17.24
C THR A 24 19.43 1.96 16.50
N GLU A 25 19.88 3.15 16.89
CA GLU A 25 19.54 4.39 16.19
C GLU A 25 20.08 4.38 14.76
N GLU A 26 21.29 3.85 14.56
CA GLU A 26 21.92 3.72 13.24
C GLU A 26 21.16 2.74 12.34
N GLY A 27 20.73 1.60 12.87
CA GLY A 27 19.92 0.63 12.10
C GLY A 27 18.57 1.22 11.69
N ARG A 28 17.93 1.98 12.58
CA ARG A 28 16.69 2.70 12.29
C ARG A 28 16.89 3.77 11.22
N ALA A 29 17.98 4.53 11.30
CA ALA A 29 18.32 5.53 10.29
C ALA A 29 18.61 4.89 8.93
N ALA A 30 19.32 3.76 8.91
CA ALA A 30 19.61 3.01 7.69
C ALA A 30 18.33 2.49 7.01
N LEU A 31 17.40 1.89 7.78
CA LEU A 31 16.10 1.45 7.27
C LEU A 31 15.28 2.60 6.67
N ILE A 32 15.21 3.74 7.37
CA ILE A 32 14.52 4.94 6.87
C ILE A 32 15.19 5.43 5.57
N GLY A 33 16.51 5.52 5.54
CA GLY A 33 17.27 5.93 4.35
C GLY A 33 17.04 5.00 3.16
N ARG A 34 16.90 3.69 3.41
CA ARG A 34 16.60 2.71 2.38
C ARG A 34 15.22 2.94 1.75
N ILE A 35 14.20 3.17 2.57
CA ILE A 35 12.83 3.46 2.10
C ILE A 35 12.80 4.74 1.26
N LEU A 36 13.48 5.80 1.72
CA LEU A 36 13.57 7.07 0.98
C LEU A 36 14.29 6.89 -0.36
N THR A 37 15.34 6.06 -0.42
CA THR A 37 16.04 5.72 -1.66
C THR A 37 15.08 5.07 -2.68
N HIS A 38 14.21 4.17 -2.23
CA HIS A 38 13.19 3.57 -3.10
C HIS A 38 12.18 4.61 -3.58
N ALA A 39 11.68 5.48 -2.70
CA ALA A 39 10.74 6.53 -3.06
C ALA A 39 11.31 7.49 -4.12
N ASP A 40 12.57 7.92 -3.96
CA ASP A 40 13.25 8.79 -4.94
C ASP A 40 13.38 8.10 -6.32
N ARG A 41 13.64 6.79 -6.35
CA ARG A 41 13.66 6.02 -7.59
C ARG A 41 12.28 5.97 -8.26
N ALA A 42 11.21 5.86 -7.47
CA ALA A 42 9.85 5.86 -8.01
C ALA A 42 9.50 7.20 -8.66
N GLU A 43 9.79 8.34 -8.01
CA GLU A 43 9.49 9.68 -8.54
C GLU A 43 9.93 9.87 -10.00
N ALA A 44 11.13 9.39 -10.33
CA ALA A 44 11.67 9.47 -11.68
C ALA A 44 10.86 8.67 -12.72
N ALA A 45 10.26 7.54 -12.31
CA ALA A 45 9.48 6.67 -13.19
C ALA A 45 8.01 7.12 -13.35
N LEU A 46 7.50 7.94 -12.42
CA LEU A 46 6.08 8.32 -12.37
C LEU A 46 5.65 9.26 -13.50
N ALA A 47 6.57 9.98 -14.14
CA ALA A 47 6.25 10.97 -15.17
C ALA A 47 5.52 10.40 -16.40
N SER A 48 5.59 9.08 -16.64
CA SER A 48 4.83 8.41 -17.70
C SER A 48 3.37 8.11 -17.31
N GLN A 49 3.09 8.01 -16.01
CA GLN A 49 1.81 7.56 -15.47
C GLN A 49 0.97 8.69 -14.89
N PHE A 50 1.59 9.80 -14.48
CA PHE A 50 0.91 10.88 -13.79
C PHE A 50 1.18 12.24 -14.44
N ASP A 51 0.18 13.10 -14.42
CA ASP A 51 0.25 14.54 -14.72
C ASP A 51 0.08 15.41 -13.46
N ILE A 52 0.00 14.76 -12.29
CA ILE A 52 -0.09 15.35 -10.96
C ILE A 52 1.10 14.85 -10.15
N ALA A 53 1.75 15.75 -9.43
CA ALA A 53 2.86 15.43 -8.54
C ALA A 53 2.68 16.17 -7.20
N PRO A 54 3.05 15.56 -6.06
CA PRO A 54 3.01 16.27 -4.79
C PRO A 54 3.88 17.53 -4.82
N ALA A 55 3.34 18.65 -4.32
CA ALA A 55 4.10 19.91 -4.22
C ALA A 55 5.30 19.83 -3.25
N GLU A 56 5.25 18.90 -2.30
CA GLU A 56 6.28 18.70 -1.27
C GLU A 56 6.41 17.21 -0.97
N LYS A 57 7.63 16.74 -0.69
CA LYS A 57 7.87 15.35 -0.26
C LYS A 57 7.31 15.12 1.14
N ALA A 58 6.73 13.96 1.37
CA ALA A 58 6.39 13.50 2.72
C ALA A 58 7.66 13.21 3.52
N GLY A 59 7.66 13.59 4.80
CA GLY A 59 8.68 13.15 5.73
C GLY A 59 8.56 11.66 6.06
N LEU A 60 9.63 11.05 6.57
CA LEU A 60 9.61 9.68 7.07
C LEU A 60 10.30 9.62 8.43
N ARG A 61 9.65 9.01 9.42
CA ARG A 61 10.24 8.83 10.75
C ARG A 61 9.75 7.56 11.43
N ALA A 62 10.46 7.12 12.46
CA ALA A 62 9.90 6.15 13.38
C ALA A 62 8.77 6.77 14.23
N ALA A 63 7.75 5.97 14.49
CA ALA A 63 6.71 6.31 15.44
C ALA A 63 7.30 6.45 16.86
N PRO A 64 6.76 7.36 17.70
CA PRO A 64 7.16 7.42 19.10
C PRO A 64 6.88 6.08 19.81
N PRO A 65 7.81 5.58 20.65
CA PRO A 65 7.68 4.25 21.28
C PRO A 65 6.38 4.04 22.05
N GLU A 66 5.84 5.09 22.67
CA GLU A 66 4.60 5.08 23.43
C GLU A 66 3.35 4.76 22.58
N PHE A 67 3.41 4.96 21.26
CA PHE A 67 2.31 4.66 20.35
C PHE A 67 2.49 3.36 19.58
N ALA A 68 3.66 2.73 19.65
CA ALA A 68 3.98 1.62 18.77
C ALA A 68 3.19 0.33 19.06
N GLY A 69 2.61 0.15 20.26
CA GLY A 69 1.64 -0.93 20.51
C GLY A 69 0.25 -0.71 19.90
N PHE A 70 -0.05 0.49 19.41
CA PHE A 70 -1.36 0.88 18.88
C PHE A 70 -1.34 1.19 17.38
N LEU A 71 -0.17 1.51 16.84
CA LEU A 71 -0.02 1.91 15.46
C LEU A 71 0.06 0.67 14.55
N PRO A 72 -0.49 0.76 13.32
CA PRO A 72 -0.15 -0.20 12.28
C PRO A 72 1.38 -0.24 12.03
N PRO A 73 1.87 -1.24 11.30
CA PRO A 73 3.28 -1.30 10.92
C PRO A 73 3.80 0.02 10.32
N ALA A 74 3.04 0.65 9.42
CA ALA A 74 3.30 2.00 8.98
C ALA A 74 1.99 2.79 8.88
N ALA A 75 2.08 4.11 9.06
CA ALA A 75 0.94 5.02 8.93
C ALA A 75 1.34 6.28 8.16
N TYR A 76 0.72 6.50 7.00
CA TYR A 76 0.70 7.81 6.36
C TYR A 76 -0.21 8.80 7.09
N LEU A 77 0.33 9.99 7.34
CA LEU A 77 -0.35 11.11 7.96
C LEU A 77 -0.37 12.28 6.97
N PRO A 78 -1.55 12.64 6.41
CA PRO A 78 -1.63 13.72 5.45
C PRO A 78 -1.21 15.05 6.07
N ARG A 79 -0.85 16.00 5.21
CA ARG A 79 -0.61 17.40 5.61
C ARG A 79 -1.84 17.92 6.38
N ALA A 80 -1.60 18.63 7.48
CA ALA A 80 -2.68 19.24 8.23
C ALA A 80 -3.39 20.30 7.36
N LEU A 81 -4.72 20.36 7.43
CA LEU A 81 -5.53 21.29 6.63
C LEU A 81 -5.17 22.76 6.89
N ASN A 82 -4.71 23.08 8.10
CA ASN A 82 -4.24 24.41 8.49
C ASN A 82 -2.75 24.67 8.15
N GLY A 83 -2.07 23.73 7.48
CA GLY A 83 -0.69 23.87 7.02
C GLY A 83 0.39 23.73 8.10
N HIS A 84 0.05 23.63 9.39
CA HIS A 84 1.03 23.62 10.49
C HIS A 84 1.90 22.37 10.57
N ARG A 85 1.54 21.31 9.84
CA ARG A 85 2.24 20.01 9.87
C ARG A 85 2.34 19.45 8.45
N PRO A 86 3.56 19.16 7.95
CA PRO A 86 3.72 18.53 6.65
C PRO A 86 3.17 17.09 6.66
N ALA A 87 2.97 16.54 5.47
CA ALA A 87 2.69 15.13 5.29
C ALA A 87 3.88 14.30 5.76
N ARG A 88 3.63 13.13 6.35
CA ARG A 88 4.70 12.20 6.74
C ARG A 88 4.19 10.78 6.86
N VAL A 89 5.12 9.84 6.84
CA VAL A 89 4.90 8.45 7.21
C VAL A 89 5.57 8.19 8.56
N GLU A 90 4.87 7.46 9.43
CA GLU A 90 5.40 6.97 10.70
C GLU A 90 5.52 5.44 10.64
N ILE A 91 6.74 4.92 10.81
CA ILE A 91 7.02 3.49 10.83
C ILE A 91 7.07 3.00 12.28
N ASN A 92 6.32 1.95 12.57
CA ASN A 92 6.49 1.19 13.79
C ASN A 92 7.81 0.42 13.74
N ALA A 93 8.80 0.97 14.42
CA ALA A 93 10.15 0.42 14.49
C ALA A 93 10.48 -0.01 15.92
N GLN A 94 9.52 -0.66 16.60
CA GLN A 94 9.76 -1.36 17.87
C GLN A 94 10.71 -2.55 17.68
N ARG A 95 10.55 -3.29 16.58
CA ARG A 95 11.41 -4.40 16.18
C ARG A 95 11.81 -4.19 14.73
N LEU A 96 13.09 -3.91 14.47
CA LEU A 96 13.54 -3.71 13.10
C LEU A 96 13.56 -5.02 12.30
N ALA A 97 13.62 -6.17 12.97
CA ALA A 97 13.48 -7.49 12.36
C ALA A 97 12.10 -7.73 11.70
N ASP A 98 11.07 -6.93 12.04
CA ASP A 98 9.76 -6.99 11.35
C ASP A 98 9.81 -6.37 9.95
N TRP A 99 10.92 -5.73 9.60
CA TRP A 99 11.14 -4.99 8.36
C TRP A 99 12.36 -5.52 7.60
N PRO A 100 12.29 -6.73 7.04
CA PRO A 100 13.38 -7.24 6.21
C PRO A 100 13.63 -6.28 5.03
N ASP A 101 14.90 -6.08 4.64
CA ASP A 101 15.28 -5.11 3.59
C ASP A 101 14.43 -5.25 2.32
N PHE A 102 14.20 -6.49 1.89
CA PHE A 102 13.43 -6.80 0.69
C PHE A 102 11.97 -6.29 0.74
N SER A 103 11.42 -6.01 1.93
CA SER A 103 10.05 -5.48 2.09
C SER A 103 9.98 -3.95 2.02
N LEU A 104 11.11 -3.25 2.08
CA LEU A 104 11.14 -1.79 2.21
C LEU A 104 10.75 -1.06 0.93
N ALA A 105 11.02 -1.64 -0.24
CA ALA A 105 10.64 -1.05 -1.52
C ALA A 105 9.12 -0.99 -1.70
N VAL A 106 8.40 -2.08 -1.41
CA VAL A 106 6.94 -2.11 -1.51
C VAL A 106 6.29 -1.18 -0.48
N LEU A 107 6.86 -1.09 0.73
CA LEU A 107 6.42 -0.11 1.73
C LEU A 107 6.57 1.32 1.21
N ALA A 108 7.70 1.65 0.59
CA ALA A 108 7.93 2.98 0.02
C ALA A 108 6.86 3.34 -1.02
N PHE A 109 6.54 2.41 -1.92
CA PHE A 109 5.56 2.67 -2.99
C PHE A 109 4.12 2.71 -2.49
N HIS A 110 3.82 2.00 -1.40
CA HIS A 110 2.52 2.02 -0.75
C HIS A 110 2.27 3.33 0.02
N GLU A 111 3.22 3.74 0.86
CA GLU A 111 3.03 4.87 1.80
C GLU A 111 3.40 6.22 1.20
N LEU A 112 4.41 6.24 0.31
CA LEU A 112 4.90 7.46 -0.32
C LEU A 112 4.35 7.55 -1.74
N VAL A 113 5.19 7.38 -2.75
CA VAL A 113 4.84 7.57 -4.16
C VAL A 113 5.05 6.26 -4.93
N PRO A 114 4.11 5.83 -5.78
CA PRO A 114 2.86 6.50 -6.17
C PRO A 114 1.64 6.29 -5.24
N GLY A 115 1.83 5.75 -4.04
CA GLY A 115 0.75 5.40 -3.11
C GLY A 115 0.13 6.58 -2.35
N HIS A 116 -0.01 6.44 -1.02
CA HIS A 116 -0.79 7.34 -0.17
C HIS A 116 -0.36 8.81 -0.25
N HIS A 117 0.94 9.10 -0.36
CA HIS A 117 1.37 10.47 -0.44
C HIS A 117 0.92 11.16 -1.73
N LEU A 118 1.00 10.46 -2.87
CA LEU A 118 0.48 10.98 -4.14
C LEU A 118 -1.04 11.14 -4.09
N GLU A 119 -1.76 10.12 -3.63
CA GLU A 119 -3.21 10.12 -3.53
C GLU A 119 -3.74 11.28 -2.69
N SER A 120 -3.22 11.41 -1.48
CA SER A 120 -3.63 12.46 -0.58
C SER A 120 -3.25 13.84 -1.08
N SER A 121 -2.11 13.99 -1.77
CA SER A 121 -1.67 15.28 -2.31
C SER A 121 -2.58 15.72 -3.46
N ALA A 122 -2.90 14.81 -4.38
CA ALA A 122 -3.84 15.09 -5.47
C ALA A 122 -5.24 15.48 -4.94
N ALA A 123 -5.71 14.79 -3.89
CA ALA A 123 -6.99 15.14 -3.25
C ALA A 123 -6.98 16.52 -2.56
N ARG A 124 -5.82 17.07 -2.20
CA ARG A 124 -5.69 18.44 -1.69
C ARG A 124 -5.71 19.47 -2.83
N GLU A 125 -5.11 19.16 -3.96
CA GLU A 125 -5.07 20.02 -5.14
C GLU A 125 -6.41 20.11 -5.87
N ALA A 126 -7.29 19.12 -5.68
CA ALA A 126 -8.61 19.07 -6.30
C ALA A 126 -9.64 20.08 -5.76
N GLU A 127 -9.28 20.93 -4.78
CA GLU A 127 -10.13 21.98 -4.19
C GLU A 127 -11.55 21.49 -3.80
N LEU A 128 -11.66 20.23 -3.36
CA LEU A 128 -12.94 19.63 -3.01
C LEU A 128 -13.61 20.36 -1.84
N PRO A 129 -14.96 20.34 -1.71
CA PRO A 129 -15.63 20.85 -0.52
C PRO A 129 -15.04 20.26 0.76
N LEU A 130 -14.94 21.03 1.85
CA LEU A 130 -14.27 20.61 3.09
C LEU A 130 -14.73 19.23 3.58
N ALA A 131 -16.03 18.95 3.53
CA ALA A 131 -16.58 17.64 3.90
C ALA A 131 -15.95 16.49 3.09
N ARG A 132 -15.73 16.68 1.79
CA ARG A 132 -15.07 15.70 0.90
C ARG A 132 -13.58 15.55 1.20
N GLN A 133 -12.93 16.59 1.73
CA GLN A 133 -11.52 16.52 2.16
C GLN A 133 -11.33 15.77 3.50
N MET A 134 -12.39 15.69 4.31
CA MET A 134 -12.37 15.06 5.64
C MET A 134 -12.83 13.59 5.62
N VAL A 135 -13.45 13.13 4.53
CA VAL A 135 -13.89 11.73 4.41
C VAL A 135 -12.70 10.84 4.07
N TRP A 136 -12.60 9.73 4.80
CA TRP A 136 -11.73 8.61 4.43
C TRP A 136 -12.59 7.43 3.99
N ASN A 137 -12.19 6.78 2.89
CA ASN A 137 -12.78 5.53 2.44
C ASN A 137 -11.68 4.49 2.31
N VAL A 138 -11.74 3.45 3.16
CA VAL A 138 -10.69 2.41 3.25
C VAL A 138 -10.50 1.72 1.90
N ALA A 139 -11.57 1.26 1.27
CA ALA A 139 -11.48 0.52 0.01
C ALA A 139 -10.90 1.38 -1.13
N TYR A 140 -11.16 2.69 -1.13
CA TYR A 140 -10.50 3.62 -2.05
C TYR A 140 -9.02 3.82 -1.73
N GLY A 141 -8.70 4.22 -0.50
CA GLY A 141 -7.34 4.62 -0.13
C GLY A 141 -6.36 3.46 -0.10
N GLU A 142 -6.74 2.38 0.58
CA GLU A 142 -5.94 1.15 0.64
C GLU A 142 -5.92 0.42 -0.70
N GLY A 143 -7.02 0.51 -1.46
CA GLY A 143 -7.10 0.00 -2.82
C GLY A 143 -6.15 0.73 -3.77
N TRP A 144 -6.09 2.06 -3.67
CA TRP A 144 -5.13 2.88 -4.43
C TRP A 144 -3.69 2.52 -4.09
N ALA A 145 -3.34 2.51 -2.81
CA ALA A 145 -1.97 2.21 -2.39
C ALA A 145 -1.55 0.78 -2.79
N SER A 146 -2.47 -0.19 -2.71
CA SER A 146 -2.23 -1.55 -3.20
C SER A 146 -2.15 -1.63 -4.73
N TYR A 147 -2.92 -0.81 -5.47
CA TYR A 147 -2.78 -0.65 -6.92
C TYR A 147 -1.42 -0.03 -7.29
N ALA A 148 -0.95 0.95 -6.52
CA ALA A 148 0.34 1.61 -6.71
C ALA A 148 1.52 0.63 -6.57
N GLU A 149 1.43 -0.35 -5.67
CA GLU A 149 2.41 -1.46 -5.58
C GLU A 149 2.47 -2.25 -6.89
N THR A 150 1.32 -2.59 -7.48
CA THR A 150 1.26 -3.29 -8.77
C THR A 150 1.80 -2.43 -9.91
N LEU A 151 1.44 -1.15 -9.94
CA LEU A 151 1.96 -0.20 -10.93
C LEU A 151 3.49 -0.10 -10.85
N ALA A 152 4.07 -0.15 -9.65
CA ALA A 152 5.52 -0.13 -9.49
C ALA A 152 6.22 -1.33 -10.14
N ASP A 153 5.65 -2.53 -10.06
CA ASP A 153 6.17 -3.72 -10.76
C ASP A 153 6.06 -3.56 -12.28
N GLU A 154 4.93 -3.06 -12.77
CA GLU A 154 4.70 -2.81 -14.20
C GLU A 154 5.65 -1.76 -14.79
N LEU A 155 6.08 -0.79 -13.97
CA LEU A 155 7.09 0.22 -14.33
C LEU A 155 8.53 -0.31 -14.23
N GLY A 156 8.72 -1.57 -13.83
CA GLY A 156 10.05 -2.17 -13.68
C GLY A 156 10.82 -1.68 -12.46
N LEU A 157 10.17 -1.06 -11.47
CA LEU A 157 10.87 -0.56 -10.28
C LEU A 157 11.51 -1.68 -9.44
N TYR A 158 11.15 -2.93 -9.67
CA TYR A 158 11.76 -4.11 -9.05
C TYR A 158 12.70 -4.89 -9.98
N SER A 159 12.93 -4.47 -11.23
CA SER A 159 13.63 -5.30 -12.24
C SER A 159 15.08 -5.63 -11.85
N GLU A 160 15.78 -4.65 -11.29
CA GLU A 160 17.19 -4.78 -10.86
C GLU A 160 17.34 -5.31 -9.43
N ASP A 161 16.22 -5.61 -8.74
CA ASP A 161 16.21 -6.08 -7.36
C ASP A 161 15.14 -7.19 -7.18
N PRO A 162 15.48 -8.44 -7.54
CA PRO A 162 14.55 -9.56 -7.42
C PRO A 162 14.09 -9.82 -5.99
N LEU A 163 14.90 -9.48 -4.97
CA LEU A 163 14.50 -9.61 -3.57
C LEU A 163 13.39 -8.60 -3.25
N SER A 164 13.55 -7.34 -3.63
CA SER A 164 12.47 -6.36 -3.48
C SER A 164 11.17 -6.78 -4.20
N ARG A 165 11.30 -7.47 -5.34
CA ARG A 165 10.13 -8.08 -6.03
C ARG A 165 9.47 -9.17 -5.20
N ILE A 166 10.25 -10.02 -4.51
CA ILE A 166 9.71 -10.99 -3.55
C ILE A 166 8.96 -10.27 -2.41
N GLY A 167 9.48 -9.13 -1.92
CA GLY A 167 8.76 -8.31 -0.94
C GLY A 167 7.41 -7.82 -1.42
N TYR A 168 7.34 -7.33 -2.66
CA TYR A 168 6.07 -6.98 -3.30
C TYR A 168 5.12 -8.18 -3.41
N LEU A 169 5.60 -9.33 -3.86
CA LEU A 169 4.78 -10.55 -3.96
C LEU A 169 4.29 -11.02 -2.58
N GLN A 170 5.14 -10.93 -1.54
CA GLN A 170 4.74 -11.23 -0.16
C GLN A 170 3.70 -10.22 0.35
N SER A 171 3.84 -8.94 0.03
CA SER A 171 2.87 -7.88 0.35
C SER A 171 1.48 -8.16 -0.25
N MET A 172 1.43 -8.64 -1.50
CA MET A 172 0.19 -9.08 -2.14
C MET A 172 -0.36 -10.36 -1.51
N LEU A 173 0.51 -11.34 -1.23
CA LEU A 173 0.12 -12.60 -0.59
C LEU A 173 -0.48 -12.34 0.80
N LEU A 174 0.10 -11.42 1.56
CA LEU A 174 -0.40 -10.98 2.85
C LEU A 174 -1.82 -10.41 2.73
N ARG A 175 -2.08 -9.51 1.77
CA ARG A 175 -3.42 -8.93 1.56
C ARG A 175 -4.45 -10.00 1.15
N ALA A 176 -4.06 -10.94 0.29
CA ALA A 176 -4.92 -12.06 -0.10
C ALA A 176 -5.23 -12.98 1.09
N ALA A 177 -4.22 -13.38 1.85
CA ALA A 177 -4.37 -14.21 3.04
C ALA A 177 -5.17 -13.50 4.14
N ALA A 178 -4.97 -12.19 4.32
CA ALA A 178 -5.72 -11.40 5.29
C ALA A 178 -7.22 -11.32 4.94
N LEU A 179 -7.59 -11.28 3.66
CA LEU A 179 -9.00 -11.41 3.25
C LEU A 179 -9.59 -12.77 3.65
N VAL A 180 -8.84 -13.86 3.45
CA VAL A 180 -9.26 -15.20 3.87
C VAL A 180 -9.39 -15.29 5.39
N ALA A 181 -8.43 -14.74 6.13
CA ALA A 181 -8.48 -14.71 7.60
C ALA A 181 -9.64 -13.87 8.14
N ASP A 182 -9.91 -12.69 7.56
CA ASP A 182 -11.00 -11.80 7.96
C ASP A 182 -12.37 -12.47 7.75
N THR A 183 -12.60 -13.04 6.58
CA THR A 183 -13.82 -13.83 6.31
C THR A 183 -13.87 -15.12 7.13
N GLY A 184 -12.70 -15.75 7.36
CA GLY A 184 -12.54 -16.89 8.24
C GLY A 184 -13.05 -16.62 9.66
N ILE A 185 -12.62 -15.52 10.27
CA ILE A 185 -13.03 -15.12 11.63
C ILE A 185 -14.51 -14.71 11.65
N HIS A 186 -14.93 -13.85 10.73
CA HIS A 186 -16.21 -13.14 10.83
C HIS A 186 -17.40 -13.86 10.17
N SER A 187 -17.15 -14.80 9.25
CA SER A 187 -18.18 -15.62 8.57
C SER A 187 -18.03 -17.10 8.92
N GLU A 188 -16.82 -17.65 8.73
CA GLU A 188 -16.56 -19.09 8.86
C GLU A 188 -16.24 -19.54 10.30
N ARG A 189 -16.28 -18.60 11.26
CA ARG A 189 -16.10 -18.82 12.70
C ARG A 189 -14.76 -19.44 13.08
N TRP A 190 -13.69 -19.12 12.36
CA TRP A 190 -12.34 -19.46 12.77
C TRP A 190 -12.04 -18.85 14.14
N THR A 191 -11.34 -19.61 14.97
CA THR A 191 -10.75 -19.05 16.20
C THR A 191 -9.59 -18.12 15.83
N ARG A 192 -9.25 -17.22 16.76
CA ARG A 192 -8.07 -16.36 16.66
C ARG A 192 -6.81 -17.18 16.32
N ASP A 193 -6.60 -18.29 17.03
CA ASP A 193 -5.42 -19.13 16.84
C ASP A 193 -5.37 -19.80 15.46
N GLN A 194 -6.53 -20.22 14.93
CA GLN A 194 -6.63 -20.75 13.56
C GLN A 194 -6.23 -19.68 12.53
N ALA A 195 -6.70 -18.46 12.70
CA ALA A 195 -6.38 -17.36 11.79
C ALA A 195 -4.89 -16.96 11.86
N ILE A 196 -4.28 -16.97 13.06
CA ILE A 196 -2.85 -16.69 13.26
C ILE A 196 -2.00 -17.76 12.58
N ALA A 197 -2.31 -19.04 12.82
CA ALA A 197 -1.59 -20.15 12.21
C ALA A 197 -1.66 -20.07 10.68
N TYR A 198 -2.87 -19.89 10.14
CA TYR A 198 -3.07 -19.73 8.70
C TYR A 198 -2.26 -18.58 8.10
N LEU A 199 -2.29 -17.41 8.74
CA LEU A 199 -1.59 -16.22 8.23
C LEU A 199 -0.07 -16.43 8.24
N ALA A 200 0.48 -16.97 9.33
CA ALA A 200 1.90 -17.24 9.47
C ALA A 200 2.39 -18.28 8.45
N GLU A 201 1.70 -19.42 8.34
CA GLU A 201 2.03 -20.50 7.40
C GLU A 201 1.97 -20.04 5.93
N THR A 202 0.99 -19.18 5.60
CA THR A 202 0.80 -18.71 4.23
C THR A 202 1.83 -17.66 3.84
N THR A 203 2.13 -16.72 4.73
CA THR A 203 2.87 -15.50 4.39
C THR A 203 4.35 -15.52 4.81
N GLY A 204 4.74 -16.46 5.68
CA GLY A 204 6.09 -16.50 6.26
C GLY A 204 6.36 -15.41 7.29
N LEU A 205 5.32 -14.71 7.78
CA LEU A 205 5.43 -13.81 8.91
C LEU A 205 5.64 -14.60 10.22
N SER A 206 6.25 -13.97 11.21
CA SER A 206 6.34 -14.55 12.56
C SER A 206 4.94 -14.72 13.16
N LEU A 207 4.80 -15.65 14.11
CA LEU A 207 3.53 -15.84 14.85
C LEU A 207 3.11 -14.55 15.58
N GLU A 208 4.07 -13.79 16.11
CA GLU A 208 3.80 -12.55 16.82
C GLU A 208 3.28 -11.46 15.87
N LYS A 209 3.96 -11.23 14.74
CA LYS A 209 3.49 -10.27 13.71
C LYS A 209 2.16 -10.70 13.10
N SER A 210 1.93 -12.01 12.94
CA SER A 210 0.65 -12.55 12.49
C SER A 210 -0.46 -12.31 13.54
N ALA A 211 -0.15 -12.44 14.82
CA ALA A 211 -1.07 -12.13 15.91
C ALA A 211 -1.48 -10.65 15.90
N ASP A 212 -0.52 -9.74 15.71
CA ASP A 212 -0.78 -8.30 15.62
C ASP A 212 -1.75 -7.94 14.47
N GLU A 213 -1.58 -8.57 13.31
CA GLU A 213 -2.50 -8.39 12.17
C GLU A 213 -3.89 -8.99 12.44
N ILE A 214 -3.96 -10.21 12.98
CA ILE A 214 -5.25 -10.87 13.28
C ILE A 214 -6.04 -10.10 14.35
N ASP A 215 -5.38 -9.56 15.37
CA ASP A 215 -6.03 -8.75 16.41
C ASP A 215 -6.64 -7.48 15.83
N ARG A 216 -5.96 -6.83 14.88
CA ARG A 216 -6.50 -5.69 14.13
C ARG A 216 -7.75 -6.05 13.34
N TYR A 217 -7.77 -7.22 12.69
CA TYR A 217 -8.92 -7.65 11.87
C TYR A 217 -10.12 -8.04 12.75
N THR A 218 -9.86 -8.60 13.93
CA THR A 218 -10.90 -9.02 14.88
C THR A 218 -11.77 -7.84 15.34
N VAL A 219 -11.19 -6.65 15.51
CA VAL A 219 -11.93 -5.45 15.94
C VAL A 219 -12.41 -4.56 14.77
N ARG A 220 -12.12 -4.94 13.52
CA ARG A 220 -12.49 -4.19 12.31
C ARG A 220 -12.96 -5.11 11.17
N PRO A 221 -14.13 -5.74 11.30
CA PRO A 221 -14.63 -6.68 10.29
C PRO A 221 -14.66 -6.08 8.88
N GLY A 222 -14.13 -6.80 7.89
CA GLY A 222 -14.09 -6.37 6.49
C GLY A 222 -12.96 -5.41 6.14
N TYR A 223 -12.13 -4.99 7.11
CA TYR A 223 -11.05 -4.04 6.87
C TYR A 223 -9.96 -4.64 5.95
N ALA A 224 -9.52 -5.87 6.23
CA ALA A 224 -8.51 -6.54 5.40
C ALA A 224 -9.02 -6.79 3.97
N ALA A 225 -10.29 -7.18 3.84
CA ALA A 225 -10.91 -7.41 2.53
C ALA A 225 -10.96 -6.14 1.66
N ALA A 226 -11.06 -4.95 2.28
CA ALA A 226 -11.15 -3.69 1.56
C ALA A 226 -9.88 -3.37 0.73
N TYR A 227 -8.68 -3.77 1.18
CA TYR A 227 -7.42 -3.62 0.43
C TYR A 227 -7.51 -4.33 -0.92
N TRP A 228 -7.87 -5.61 -0.86
CA TRP A 228 -7.95 -6.48 -2.04
C TRP A 228 -9.05 -6.03 -3.00
N ILE A 229 -10.26 -5.82 -2.48
CA ILE A 229 -11.42 -5.41 -3.29
C ILE A 229 -11.16 -4.06 -3.97
N GLY A 230 -10.55 -3.11 -3.27
CA GLY A 230 -10.17 -1.81 -3.80
C GLY A 230 -9.18 -1.91 -4.96
N ARG A 231 -8.08 -2.63 -4.76
CA ARG A 231 -7.06 -2.87 -5.78
C ARG A 231 -7.66 -3.53 -7.03
N GLU A 232 -8.37 -4.64 -6.85
CA GLU A 232 -8.97 -5.39 -7.95
C GLU A 232 -9.99 -4.54 -8.73
N ARG A 233 -10.77 -3.69 -8.05
CA ARG A 233 -11.70 -2.78 -8.74
C ARG A 233 -10.96 -1.76 -9.59
N ILE A 234 -9.87 -1.17 -9.10
CA ILE A 234 -9.10 -0.18 -9.88
C ILE A 234 -8.45 -0.86 -11.10
N LEU A 235 -7.89 -2.06 -10.93
CA LEU A 235 -7.31 -2.83 -12.03
C LEU A 235 -8.35 -3.19 -13.10
N ASP A 236 -9.52 -3.70 -12.69
CA ASP A 236 -10.62 -4.01 -13.61
C ASP A 236 -11.09 -2.75 -14.37
N LEU A 237 -11.24 -1.61 -13.69
CA LEU A 237 -11.59 -0.34 -14.34
C LEU A 237 -10.53 0.09 -15.36
N ARG A 238 -9.24 -0.08 -15.05
CA ARG A 238 -8.14 0.20 -15.96
C ARG A 238 -8.19 -0.69 -17.19
N GLU A 239 -8.39 -2.00 -17.01
CA GLU A 239 -8.52 -2.94 -18.12
C GLU A 239 -9.71 -2.63 -19.01
N ARG A 240 -10.88 -2.31 -18.43
CA ARG A 240 -12.06 -1.89 -19.19
C ARG A 240 -11.76 -0.63 -20.02
N ALA A 241 -11.13 0.37 -19.42
CA ALA A 241 -10.75 1.59 -20.13
C ALA A 241 -9.76 1.31 -21.28
N ILE A 242 -8.75 0.46 -21.06
CA ILE A 242 -7.80 0.03 -22.11
C ILE A 242 -8.55 -0.68 -23.25
N ARG A 243 -9.46 -1.61 -22.94
CA ARG A 243 -10.24 -2.34 -23.97
C ARG A 243 -11.13 -1.41 -24.78
N VAL A 244 -11.75 -0.41 -24.15
CA VAL A 244 -12.66 0.53 -24.82
C VAL A 244 -11.90 1.57 -25.65
N LEU A 245 -10.81 2.13 -25.11
CA LEU A 245 -10.07 3.22 -25.76
C LEU A 245 -8.96 2.72 -26.70
N GLY A 246 -8.47 1.50 -26.50
CA GLY A 246 -7.39 0.91 -27.29
C GLY A 246 -6.16 1.84 -27.33
N PRO A 247 -5.62 2.16 -28.52
CA PRO A 247 -4.48 3.08 -28.66
C PRO A 247 -4.72 4.50 -28.14
N LYS A 248 -5.97 4.92 -27.92
CA LYS A 248 -6.30 6.23 -27.33
C LYS A 248 -6.22 6.23 -25.79
N PHE A 249 -5.99 5.08 -25.14
CA PHE A 249 -5.89 5.02 -23.69
C PHE A 249 -4.68 5.84 -23.21
N ASP A 250 -4.94 6.81 -22.33
CA ASP A 250 -3.91 7.59 -21.66
C ASP A 250 -3.90 7.25 -20.15
N PRO A 251 -2.81 6.65 -19.64
CA PRO A 251 -2.70 6.33 -18.22
C PRO A 251 -2.75 7.57 -17.33
N LYS A 252 -2.27 8.74 -17.79
CA LYS A 252 -2.30 9.98 -17.01
C LYS A 252 -3.74 10.43 -16.78
N ALA A 253 -4.52 10.48 -17.87
CA ALA A 253 -5.93 10.81 -17.79
C ALA A 253 -6.72 9.81 -16.91
N PHE A 254 -6.42 8.50 -17.00
CA PHE A 254 -7.04 7.49 -16.14
C PHE A 254 -6.76 7.75 -14.65
N HIS A 255 -5.49 7.91 -14.27
CA HIS A 255 -5.12 8.18 -12.88
C HIS A 255 -5.69 9.52 -12.38
N ARG A 256 -5.69 10.55 -13.22
CA ARG A 256 -6.27 11.86 -12.89
C ARG A 256 -7.73 11.76 -12.50
N VAL A 257 -8.55 10.99 -13.24
CA VAL A 257 -9.99 10.83 -12.95
C VAL A 257 -10.22 10.18 -11.59
N ILE A 258 -9.38 9.22 -11.22
CA ILE A 258 -9.45 8.57 -9.91
C ILE A 258 -9.04 9.56 -8.82
N LEU A 259 -7.86 10.15 -8.93
CA LEU A 259 -7.22 10.95 -7.89
C LEU A 259 -7.91 12.29 -7.63
N MET A 260 -8.29 13.03 -8.68
CA MET A 260 -8.86 14.37 -8.54
C MET A 260 -10.28 14.36 -7.96
N GLY A 261 -10.97 13.21 -7.96
CA GLY A 261 -12.24 13.09 -7.25
C GLY A 261 -12.07 12.93 -5.73
N GLY A 262 -10.85 12.67 -5.24
CA GLY A 262 -10.54 12.35 -3.84
C GLY A 262 -11.25 11.11 -3.29
N PRO A 263 -11.09 10.81 -1.99
CA PRO A 263 -11.68 9.63 -1.36
C PRO A 263 -13.19 9.54 -1.53
N ARG A 264 -13.67 8.41 -2.05
CA ARG A 264 -15.10 8.13 -2.29
C ARG A 264 -15.38 6.63 -2.39
N PRO A 265 -16.65 6.20 -2.25
CA PRO A 265 -17.02 4.81 -2.51
C PRO A 265 -16.57 4.36 -3.90
N LEU A 266 -16.13 3.10 -4.02
CA LEU A 266 -15.65 2.54 -5.29
C LEU A 266 -16.70 2.58 -6.42
N SER A 267 -17.99 2.54 -6.09
CA SER A 267 -19.06 2.70 -7.08
C SER A 267 -19.01 4.07 -7.76
N MET A 268 -18.70 5.14 -7.02
CA MET A 268 -18.54 6.47 -7.58
C MET A 268 -17.27 6.58 -8.43
N VAL A 269 -16.19 5.91 -8.02
CA VAL A 269 -14.97 5.81 -8.85
C VAL A 269 -15.29 5.14 -10.20
N GLU A 270 -16.04 4.03 -10.17
CA GLU A 270 -16.46 3.31 -11.38
C GLU A 270 -17.35 4.19 -12.28
N GLU A 271 -18.30 4.92 -11.71
CA GLU A 271 -19.14 5.85 -12.47
C GLU A 271 -18.32 6.96 -13.14
N ASP A 272 -17.35 7.55 -12.42
CA ASP A 272 -16.50 8.62 -12.94
C ASP A 272 -15.58 8.12 -14.06
N VAL A 273 -14.92 6.97 -13.87
CA VAL A 273 -14.06 6.36 -14.90
C VAL A 273 -14.90 5.96 -16.12
N THR A 274 -16.09 5.39 -15.91
CA THR A 274 -17.00 5.01 -16.99
C THR A 274 -17.46 6.20 -17.80
N ARG A 275 -17.84 7.29 -17.12
CA ARG A 275 -18.21 8.54 -17.77
C ARG A 275 -17.05 9.11 -18.59
N TRP A 276 -15.84 9.09 -18.03
CA TRP A 276 -14.63 9.59 -18.70
C TRP A 276 -14.34 8.84 -20.00
N TYR A 277 -14.16 7.51 -19.97
CA TYR A 277 -13.82 6.80 -21.20
C TYR A 277 -14.96 6.81 -22.22
N THR A 278 -16.22 6.86 -21.79
CA THR A 278 -17.38 6.97 -22.71
C THR A 278 -17.35 8.28 -23.48
N ALA A 279 -17.03 9.39 -22.82
CA ALA A 279 -16.89 10.69 -23.47
C ALA A 279 -15.73 10.72 -24.47
N GLN A 280 -14.63 10.00 -24.21
CA GLN A 280 -13.48 9.90 -25.13
C GLN A 280 -13.78 9.07 -26.40
N VAL A 281 -14.77 8.17 -26.36
CA VAL A 281 -15.21 7.41 -27.55
C VAL A 281 -16.12 8.25 -28.44
N GLN A 282 -16.92 9.14 -27.84
CA GLN A 282 -17.85 10.02 -28.56
C GLN A 282 -17.18 11.19 -29.28
N ASN A 283 -15.93 11.50 -28.91
CA ASN A 283 -15.08 12.52 -29.51
C ASN A 283 -14.05 11.91 -30.49
#